data_AF-A0A8S2Z7Y6-F1
#
_entry.id   AF-A0A8S2Z7Y6-F1
#
_cell.length_a   1.000
_cell.length_b   1.000
_cell.length_c   1.000
_cell.angle_alpha   90.00
_cell.angle_beta   90.00
_cell.angle_gamma   90.00
#
_symmetry.space_group_name_H-M   'P 1'
#
loop_
_entity.id
_entity.type
_entity.pdbx_description
1 polymer ?
#
loop_
_entity_poly.entity_id
_entity_poly.type
_entity_poly.pdbx_seq_one_letter_code
_entity_poly.pdbx_strand_id
1 'polypeptide(L)' 'LKFTGDDAAAVLLEPILGEGGVIVPNDDYFPGVRRLCDKYGALLIADEVQT' A
#
# COMPACT_ATOMS: atom_id res chain seq x y z
N LEU A 1 -5.25 5.72 18.36
CA LEU A 1 -4.16 6.54 17.79
C LEU A 1 -4.63 7.06 16.44
N LYS A 2 -4.46 8.35 16.15
CA LYS A 2 -4.89 8.96 14.88
C LYS A 2 -3.64 9.52 14.22
N PHE A 3 -3.13 8.83 13.21
CA PHE A 3 -1.99 9.27 12.42
C PHE A 3 -2.48 10.19 11.31
N THR A 4 -1.74 11.27 11.06
CA THR A 4 -1.95 12.15 9.90
C THR A 4 -0.86 11.91 8.85
N GLY A 5 -1.00 12.51 7.66
CA GLY A 5 -0.04 12.31 6.57
C GLY A 5 1.41 12.63 6.96
N ASP A 6 1.61 13.57 7.89
CA ASP A 6 2.94 13.99 8.34
C ASP A 6 3.55 13.03 9.39
N ASP A 7 2.74 12.17 10.01
CA ASP A 7 3.19 11.20 11.02
C ASP A 7 3.56 9.84 10.42
N ALA A 8 3.25 9.61 9.13
CA ALA A 8 3.37 8.31 8.48
C ALA A 8 4.56 8.27 7.50
N ALA A 9 5.54 7.41 7.74
CA ALA A 9 6.71 7.27 6.88
C ALA A 9 6.47 6.43 5.61
N ALA A 10 5.61 5.41 5.69
CA ALA A 10 5.42 4.44 4.61
C ALA A 10 4.05 3.76 4.64
N VAL A 11 3.67 3.19 3.50
CA VAL A 11 2.58 2.24 3.31
C VAL A 11 3.19 0.90 2.90
N LEU A 12 2.82 -0.19 3.58
CA LEU A 12 3.23 -1.56 3.26
C LEU A 12 2.01 -2.35 2.80
N LEU A 13 2.10 -2.97 1.62
CA LEU A 13 1.01 -3.74 1.01
C LEU A 13 1.56 -4.94 0.24
N GLU A 14 0.84 -6.06 0.31
CA GLU A 14 0.99 -7.17 -0.65
C GLU A 14 0.30 -6.82 -1.99
N PRO A 15 0.89 -7.12 -3.16
CA PRO A 15 0.23 -6.94 -4.46
C PRO A 15 -1.07 -7.73 -4.59
N ILE A 16 -1.04 -8.96 -4.09
CA ILE A 16 -2.20 -9.85 -3.92
C ILE A 16 -2.14 -10.33 -2.48
N LEU A 17 -3.20 -10.08 -1.70
CA LEU A 17 -3.24 -10.52 -0.30
C LEU A 17 -3.33 -12.05 -0.26
N GLY A 18 -2.24 -12.72 0.10
CA GLY A 18 -2.12 -14.17 0.03
C GLY A 18 -2.91 -14.87 1.13
N GLU A 19 -2.36 -14.88 2.35
CA GLU A 19 -2.93 -15.57 3.52
C GLU A 19 -4.27 -15.00 3.98
N GLY A 20 -4.60 -13.77 3.56
CA GLY A 20 -5.91 -13.15 3.82
C GLY A 20 -7.04 -13.64 2.90
N GLY A 21 -6.77 -14.58 1.99
CA GLY A 21 -7.78 -15.23 1.15
C GLY A 21 -7.61 -15.00 -0.35
N VAL A 22 -6.39 -14.82 -0.84
CA VAL A 22 -6.07 -14.62 -2.27
C VAL A 22 -6.90 -13.48 -2.87
N ILE A 23 -6.76 -12.29 -2.30
CA ILE A 23 -7.54 -11.13 -2.73
C ILE A 23 -6.75 -10.36 -3.78
N VAL A 24 -7.22 -10.44 -5.02
CA VAL A 24 -6.73 -9.61 -6.13
C VAL A 24 -7.42 -8.24 -6.04
N PRO A 25 -6.67 -7.14 -5.87
CA PRO A 25 -7.25 -5.81 -5.85
C PRO A 25 -7.73 -5.39 -7.25
N ASN A 26 -8.58 -4.36 -7.31
CA ASN A 26 -8.90 -3.71 -8.59
C ASN A 26 -7.64 -3.10 -9.23
N ASP A 27 -7.59 -3.05 -10.56
CA ASP A 27 -6.46 -2.53 -11.35
C ASP A 27 -6.03 -1.09 -10.95
N ASP A 28 -6.95 -0.29 -10.41
CA ASP A 28 -6.72 1.10 -10.02
C ASP A 28 -6.23 1.28 -8.58
N TYR A 29 -6.22 0.22 -7.77
CA TYR A 29 -5.87 0.28 -6.35
C TYR A 29 -4.41 0.69 -6.13
N PHE A 30 -3.45 -0.07 -6.67
CA PHE A 30 -2.01 0.24 -6.55
C PHE A 30 -1.63 1.59 -7.17
N PRO A 31 -2.09 1.95 -8.39
CA PRO A 31 -1.92 3.30 -8.91
C PRO A 31 -2.48 4.39 -7.99
N GLY A 32 -3.62 4.14 -7.34
CA GLY A 32 -4.21 5.04 -6.35
C GLY A 32 -3.33 5.20 -5.11
N VAL A 33 -2.84 4.10 -4.55
CA VAL A 33 -1.93 4.11 -3.39
C VAL A 33 -0.63 4.84 -3.73
N ARG A 34 -0.03 4.57 -4.89
CA ARG A 34 1.19 5.27 -5.34
C ARG A 34 0.99 6.78 -5.38
N ARG A 35 -0.11 7.25 -5.98
CA ARG A 35 -0.44 8.70 -6.01
C ARG A 35 -0.59 9.29 -4.61
N LEU A 36 -1.15 8.54 -3.66
CA LEU A 36 -1.26 8.99 -2.26
C LEU A 36 0.10 9.05 -1.59
N CYS A 37 0.93 8.03 -1.73
CA CYS A 37 2.29 8.01 -1.21
C CYS A 37 3.11 9.20 -1.76
N ASP A 38 2.99 9.51 -3.06
CA ASP A 38 3.66 10.68 -3.67
C ASP A 38 3.15 12.00 -3.07
N LYS A 39 1.82 12.12 -2.89
CA LYS A 39 1.20 13.32 -2.33
C LYS A 39 1.65 13.62 -0.90
N TYR A 40 1.84 12.58 -0.09
CA TYR A 40 2.18 12.71 1.33
C TYR A 40 3.67 12.50 1.62
N GLY A 41 4.50 12.28 0.60
CA GLY A 41 5.93 12.00 0.78
C GLY A 41 6.24 10.67 1.48
N ALA A 42 5.28 9.74 1.47
CA ALA A 42 5.44 8.42 2.09
C ALA A 42 6.07 7.43 1.10
N LEU A 43 6.83 6.47 1.64
CA LEU A 43 7.30 5.33 0.87
C LEU A 43 6.14 4.37 0.57
N LEU A 44 6.22 3.65 -0.55
CA LEU A 44 5.39 2.49 -0.81
C LEU A 44 6.30 1.27 -0.79
N ILE A 45 6.01 0.32 0.09
CA ILE A 45 6.70 -0.95 0.24
C ILE A 45 5.75 -2.03 -0.30
N ALA A 46 6.13 -2.65 -1.42
CA ALA A 46 5.45 -3.82 -1.93
C ALA A 46 6.04 -5.07 -1.25
N ASP A 47 5.23 -5.80 -0.51
CA ASP A 47 5.59 -7.09 0.06
C ASP A 47 5.35 -8.18 -1.00
N GLU A 48 6.44 -8.57 -1.64
CA GLU A 48 6.49 -9.55 -2.73
C GLU A 48 7.05 -10.88 -2.24
N VAL A 49 6.87 -11.24 -0.95
CA VAL A 49 7.37 -12.53 -0.44
C VAL A 49 6.70 -13.71 -1.17
N GLN A 50 5.42 -13.57 -1.55
CA GLN A 50 4.64 -14.61 -2.22
C GLN A 50 4.50 -14.40 -3.74
N THR A 51 4.34 -13.16 -4.19
CA THR A 51 4.00 -12.83 -5.59
C THR A 51 5.18 -12.86 -6.55
#